data_AF-Q95SM8-F1
#
_entry.id   AF-Q95SM8-F1
#
_cell.length_a   1.000
_cell.length_b   1.000
_cell.length_c   1.000
_cell.angle_alpha   90.00
_cell.angle_beta   90.00
_cell.angle_gamma   90.00
#
_symmetry.space_group_name_H-M   'P 1'
#
loop_
_entity.id
_entity.type
_entity.pdbx_description
1 polymer ?
#
loop_
_entity_poly.entity_id
_entity_poly.type
_entity_poly.pdbx_seq_one_letter_code
_entity_poly.pdbx_strand_id
1 'polypeptide(L)'
;MNLYLLCVLILSGGSLLSTAQSNKLDLVYKKAESMVSSLKIRLEELKQSYKEITEERGSHETINPSSCLAAGINSNGIHVIEVPGLEPFPVYCDTRLAGSGWTVIQRRQDGSENFYRCWEEYSQGFGELSGEFFMGLEKLHFLTTAEPYELFVYMEDFNGVVHDARYEDFAIGNASASYALSVLGKYSGDAGDSLRYHKGMPFSTFDHDDTGHGCARIYVGAWWYDQCQRSNLNGQYLEGGRFEPKMSGRGITWMSWRGYDYGYKFVQMMIRPKCSNNLRRQGMQNALNAH
;
A
#
# COMPACT_ATOMS: atom_id res chain seq x y z
N MET A 1 31.59 9.36 -21.70
CA MET A 1 32.48 8.22 -22.04
C MET A 1 33.06 7.67 -20.74
N ASN A 2 33.22 6.35 -20.59
CA ASN A 2 33.86 5.64 -19.44
C ASN A 2 32.97 4.91 -18.41
N LEU A 3 31.88 4.24 -18.83
CA LEU A 3 31.49 2.99 -18.15
C LEU A 3 31.25 1.87 -19.17
N TYR A 4 30.55 2.18 -20.27
CA TYR A 4 30.40 1.23 -21.39
C TYR A 4 31.74 0.87 -22.06
N LEU A 5 32.64 1.83 -22.21
CA LEU A 5 34.00 1.53 -22.69
C LEU A 5 34.81 0.73 -21.65
N LEU A 6 34.56 0.89 -20.35
CA LEU A 6 35.17 0.03 -19.34
C LEU A 6 34.62 -1.40 -19.43
N CYS A 7 33.31 -1.59 -19.64
CA CYS A 7 32.75 -2.92 -19.89
C CYS A 7 33.28 -3.55 -21.19
N VAL A 8 33.40 -2.78 -22.28
CA VAL A 8 33.94 -3.29 -23.54
C VAL A 8 35.45 -3.52 -23.47
N LEU A 9 36.20 -2.73 -22.69
CA LEU A 9 37.63 -2.98 -22.43
C LEU A 9 37.86 -4.16 -21.48
N ILE A 10 36.94 -4.45 -20.55
CA ILE A 10 36.94 -5.70 -19.80
C ILE A 10 36.62 -6.88 -20.75
N LEU A 11 35.81 -6.67 -21.79
CA LEU A 11 35.50 -7.69 -22.80
C LEU A 11 36.61 -7.88 -23.85
N SER A 12 37.40 -6.86 -24.17
CA SER A 12 38.57 -6.97 -25.07
C SER A 12 39.86 -7.33 -24.35
N GLY A 13 39.92 -7.16 -23.03
CA GLY A 13 40.93 -7.69 -22.14
C GLY A 13 40.73 -9.19 -21.92
N GLY A 14 41.08 -9.98 -22.93
CA GLY A 14 41.17 -11.43 -22.82
C GLY A 14 42.09 -11.85 -21.66
N SER A 15 41.49 -12.15 -20.52
CA SER A 15 42.09 -13.02 -19.52
C SER A 15 41.01 -13.98 -19.07
N LEU A 16 40.92 -15.09 -19.81
CA LEU A 16 40.88 -16.42 -19.22
C LEU A 16 40.01 -16.47 -17.95
N LEU A 17 38.69 -16.44 -18.10
CA LEU A 17 37.92 -17.38 -17.28
C LEU A 17 38.64 -18.70 -17.52
N SER A 18 39.35 -19.20 -16.51
CA SER A 18 39.98 -20.50 -16.60
C SER A 18 38.95 -21.47 -17.18
N THR A 19 39.36 -22.42 -18.00
CA THR A 19 38.44 -23.48 -18.48
C THR A 19 37.64 -24.06 -17.31
N ALA A 20 38.25 -24.14 -16.12
CA ALA A 20 37.59 -24.45 -14.86
C ALA A 20 36.48 -23.45 -14.42
N GLN A 21 36.69 -22.14 -14.47
CA GLN A 21 35.65 -21.15 -14.16
C GLN A 21 34.54 -21.11 -15.22
N SER A 22 34.87 -21.24 -16.51
CA SER A 22 33.88 -21.34 -17.59
C SER A 22 33.03 -22.61 -17.43
N ASN A 23 33.64 -23.75 -17.10
CA ASN A 23 32.94 -25.02 -16.83
C ASN A 23 32.04 -24.92 -15.58
N LYS A 24 32.50 -24.26 -14.51
CA LYS A 24 31.69 -24.02 -13.32
C LYS A 24 30.47 -23.15 -13.63
N LEU A 25 30.65 -22.10 -14.44
CA LEU A 25 29.58 -21.21 -14.84
C LEU A 25 28.54 -21.94 -15.72
N ASP A 26 28.98 -22.73 -16.70
CA ASP A 26 28.10 -23.56 -17.54
C ASP A 26 27.29 -24.58 -16.71
N LEU A 27 27.90 -25.19 -15.69
CA LEU A 27 27.21 -26.08 -14.76
C LEU A 27 26.11 -25.35 -13.96
N VAL A 28 26.37 -24.11 -13.52
CA VAL A 28 25.38 -23.28 -12.81
C VAL A 28 24.22 -22.93 -13.75
N TYR A 29 24.49 -22.54 -15.00
CA TYR A 29 23.45 -22.24 -15.99
C TYR A 29 22.57 -23.45 -16.29
N LYS A 30 23.16 -24.63 -16.54
CA LYS A 30 22.40 -25.87 -16.77
C LYS A 30 21.50 -26.26 -15.59
N LYS A 31 22.00 -26.08 -14.36
CA LYS A 31 21.21 -26.33 -13.14
C LYS A 31 20.04 -25.34 -13.01
N ALA A 32 20.28 -24.07 -13.32
CA ALA A 32 19.23 -23.05 -13.32
C ALA A 32 18.15 -23.33 -14.38
N GLU A 33 18.53 -23.69 -15.61
CA GLU A 33 17.57 -24.05 -16.67
C GLU A 33 16.73 -25.29 -16.34
N SER A 34 17.34 -26.30 -15.72
CA SER A 34 16.63 -27.49 -15.24
C SER A 34 15.60 -27.12 -14.17
N MET A 35 15.96 -26.25 -13.22
CA MET A 35 15.06 -25.76 -12.18
C MET A 35 13.91 -24.93 -12.76
N VAL A 36 14.21 -24.03 -13.71
CA VAL A 36 13.21 -23.22 -14.42
C VAL A 36 12.24 -24.10 -15.21
N SER A 37 12.73 -25.12 -15.91
CA SER A 37 11.89 -26.07 -16.65
C SER A 37 10.97 -26.85 -15.71
N SER A 38 11.49 -27.32 -14.58
CA SER A 38 10.68 -28.01 -13.56
C SER A 38 9.59 -27.11 -12.96
N LEU A 39 9.90 -25.84 -12.70
CA LEU A 39 8.93 -24.87 -12.19
C LEU A 39 7.83 -24.56 -13.21
N LYS A 40 8.15 -24.45 -14.51
CA LYS A 40 7.17 -24.23 -15.58
C LYS A 40 6.16 -25.38 -15.66
N ILE A 41 6.61 -26.64 -15.55
CA ILE A 41 5.73 -27.81 -15.57
C ILE A 41 4.75 -27.75 -14.38
N ARG A 42 5.26 -27.54 -13.17
CA ARG A 42 4.40 -27.41 -11.97
C ARG A 42 3.41 -26.26 -12.05
N LEU A 43 3.78 -25.16 -12.69
CA LEU A 43 2.88 -24.02 -12.90
C LEU A 43 1.72 -24.39 -13.83
N GLU A 44 1.97 -25.12 -14.91
CA GLU A 44 0.91 -25.58 -15.81
C GLU A 44 0.00 -26.63 -15.15
N GLU A 45 0.57 -27.56 -14.36
CA GLU A 45 -0.21 -28.49 -13.53
C GLU A 45 -1.12 -27.74 -12.54
N LEU A 46 -0.61 -26.69 -11.90
CA LEU A 46 -1.38 -25.86 -10.96
C LEU A 46 -2.48 -25.07 -11.67
N LYS A 47 -2.19 -24.48 -12.83
CA LYS A 47 -3.20 -23.78 -13.65
C LYS A 47 -4.32 -24.72 -14.09
N GLN A 48 -3.97 -25.94 -14.48
CA GLN A 48 -4.95 -26.95 -14.87
C GLN A 48 -5.82 -27.39 -13.69
N SER A 49 -5.19 -27.67 -12.53
CA SER A 49 -5.92 -27.98 -11.30
C SER A 49 -6.85 -26.84 -10.86
N TYR A 50 -6.41 -25.58 -10.99
CA TYR A 50 -7.25 -24.42 -10.69
C TYR A 50 -8.46 -24.33 -11.63
N LYS A 51 -8.26 -24.57 -12.93
CA LYS A 51 -9.34 -24.56 -13.93
C LYS A 51 -10.40 -25.61 -13.62
N GLU A 52 -9.99 -26.84 -13.30
CA GLU A 52 -10.89 -27.93 -12.93
C GLU A 52 -11.72 -27.60 -11.68
N ILE A 53 -11.08 -27.04 -10.64
CA ILE A 53 -11.78 -26.57 -9.42
C ILE A 53 -12.82 -25.49 -9.76
N THR A 54 -12.49 -24.55 -10.66
CA THR A 54 -13.44 -23.48 -11.05
C THR A 54 -14.58 -23.97 -11.93
N GLU A 55 -14.36 -24.99 -12.77
CA GLU A 55 -15.40 -25.58 -13.62
C GLU A 55 -16.35 -26.50 -12.83
N GLU A 56 -15.83 -27.27 -11.86
CA GLU A 56 -16.66 -28.06 -10.93
C GLU A 56 -17.50 -27.16 -10.01
N ARG A 57 -16.97 -25.99 -9.63
CA ARG A 57 -17.67 -24.97 -8.84
C ARG A 57 -18.59 -24.12 -9.73
N GLY A 58 -19.42 -24.77 -10.56
CA GLY A 58 -20.34 -24.11 -11.47
C GLY A 58 -21.19 -23.05 -10.78
N SER A 59 -21.28 -21.85 -11.38
CA SER A 59 -22.08 -20.65 -11.03
C SER A 59 -22.47 -20.43 -9.55
N HIS A 60 -21.69 -20.95 -8.61
CA HIS A 60 -21.87 -20.73 -7.20
C HIS A 60 -21.38 -19.32 -6.92
N GLU A 61 -22.20 -18.56 -6.19
CA GLU A 61 -21.96 -17.20 -5.73
C GLU A 61 -20.46 -16.97 -5.49
N THR A 62 -19.88 -16.04 -6.25
CA THR A 62 -18.44 -15.78 -6.24
C THR A 62 -18.05 -15.32 -4.84
N ILE A 63 -17.45 -16.22 -4.05
CA ILE A 63 -16.96 -15.87 -2.72
C ILE A 63 -15.81 -14.88 -2.89
N ASN A 64 -16.05 -13.62 -2.52
CA ASN A 64 -15.04 -12.59 -2.59
C ASN A 64 -13.99 -12.84 -1.49
N PRO A 65 -12.69 -12.68 -1.80
CA PRO A 65 -11.64 -12.79 -0.79
C PRO A 65 -11.78 -11.69 0.28
N SER A 66 -11.29 -11.95 1.50
CA SER A 66 -11.36 -10.96 2.58
C SER A 66 -10.36 -9.80 2.44
N SER A 67 -9.35 -9.97 1.60
CA SER A 67 -8.25 -9.04 1.41
C SER A 67 -7.46 -9.38 0.15
N CYS A 68 -6.58 -8.48 -0.30
CA CYS A 68 -5.61 -8.75 -1.36
C CYS A 68 -4.71 -9.96 -1.02
N LEU A 69 -4.38 -10.17 0.25
CA LEU A 69 -3.60 -11.33 0.70
C LEU A 69 -4.39 -12.63 0.57
N ALA A 70 -5.66 -12.62 1.00
CA ALA A 70 -6.56 -13.77 0.90
C ALA A 70 -6.90 -14.15 -0.54
N ALA A 71 -6.93 -13.17 -1.44
CA ALA A 71 -7.13 -13.38 -2.87
C ALA A 71 -6.03 -14.25 -3.50
N GLY A 72 -4.83 -14.30 -2.90
CA GLY A 72 -3.70 -15.07 -3.41
C GLY A 72 -3.18 -14.58 -4.77
N ILE A 73 -3.51 -13.34 -5.14
CA ILE A 73 -3.22 -12.77 -6.45
C ILE A 73 -1.80 -12.22 -6.46
N ASN A 74 -1.04 -12.57 -7.50
CA ASN A 74 0.36 -12.17 -7.71
C ASN A 74 0.53 -11.10 -8.79
N SER A 75 -0.54 -10.38 -9.12
CA SER A 75 -0.54 -9.29 -10.08
C SER A 75 -1.17 -8.04 -9.46
N ASN A 76 -0.65 -6.88 -9.83
CA ASN A 76 -1.32 -5.61 -9.51
C ASN A 76 -2.67 -5.52 -10.22
N GLY A 77 -3.67 -4.99 -9.54
CA GLY A 77 -4.97 -4.82 -10.16
C GLY A 77 -6.06 -4.44 -9.18
N ILE A 78 -7.23 -4.18 -9.74
CA ILE A 78 -8.46 -3.94 -8.98
C ILE A 78 -9.13 -5.29 -8.73
N HIS A 79 -9.44 -5.56 -7.47
CA HIS A 79 -10.11 -6.77 -7.04
C HIS A 79 -11.27 -6.42 -6.11
N VAL A 80 -12.34 -7.20 -6.17
CA VAL A 80 -13.44 -7.08 -5.21
C VAL A 80 -13.08 -7.90 -3.97
N ILE A 81 -13.20 -7.28 -2.81
CA ILE A 81 -13.03 -7.94 -1.51
C ILE A 81 -14.31 -7.80 -0.69
N GLU A 82 -14.46 -8.64 0.32
CA GLU A 82 -15.62 -8.63 1.21
C GLU A 82 -15.20 -8.83 2.66
N VAL A 83 -15.60 -7.88 3.52
CA VAL A 83 -15.34 -7.90 4.96
C VAL A 83 -16.65 -7.82 5.74
N PRO A 84 -16.72 -8.40 6.95
CA PRO A 84 -17.96 -8.39 7.72
C PRO A 84 -18.47 -6.96 7.96
N GLY A 85 -19.75 -6.72 7.73
CA GLY A 85 -20.40 -5.43 7.96
C GLY A 85 -20.40 -4.48 6.75
N LEU A 86 -19.83 -4.88 5.62
CA LEU A 86 -19.91 -4.14 4.35
C LEU A 86 -20.33 -5.05 3.20
N GLU A 87 -21.01 -4.46 2.22
CA GLU A 87 -21.17 -5.07 0.90
C GLU A 87 -19.81 -5.21 0.21
N PRO A 88 -19.61 -6.20 -0.68
CA PRO A 88 -18.38 -6.34 -1.44
C PRO A 88 -18.01 -5.06 -2.20
N PHE A 89 -16.73 -4.67 -2.16
CA PHE A 89 -16.26 -3.44 -2.79
C PHE A 89 -14.90 -3.61 -3.49
N PRO A 90 -14.62 -2.82 -4.54
CA PRO A 90 -13.35 -2.88 -5.24
C PRO A 90 -12.22 -2.21 -4.43
N VAL A 91 -11.03 -2.80 -4.50
CA VAL A 91 -9.79 -2.26 -3.95
C VAL A 91 -8.64 -2.44 -4.93
N TYR A 92 -7.59 -1.63 -4.80
CA TYR A 92 -6.37 -1.84 -5.57
C TYR A 92 -5.38 -2.70 -4.76
N CYS A 93 -5.01 -3.86 -5.31
CA CYS A 93 -3.97 -4.72 -4.75
C CYS A 93 -2.61 -4.38 -5.37
N ASP A 94 -1.64 -4.04 -4.53
CA ASP A 94 -0.25 -3.83 -4.95
C ASP A 94 0.61 -5.04 -4.56
N THR A 95 1.40 -5.52 -5.53
CA THR A 95 2.34 -6.63 -5.39
C THR A 95 3.79 -6.21 -5.68
N ARG A 96 4.01 -4.94 -6.05
CA ARG A 96 5.30 -4.43 -6.56
C ARG A 96 6.15 -3.81 -5.48
N LEU A 97 5.57 -2.97 -4.63
CA LEU A 97 6.36 -2.11 -3.73
C LEU A 97 6.84 -2.86 -2.48
N ALA A 98 6.02 -3.76 -1.94
CA ALA A 98 6.29 -4.45 -0.67
C ALA A 98 5.90 -5.95 -0.72
N GLY A 99 5.93 -6.55 -1.90
CA GLY A 99 5.49 -7.93 -2.15
C GLY A 99 3.97 -8.07 -2.23
N SER A 100 3.45 -9.30 -2.25
CA SER A 100 2.02 -9.55 -2.41
C SER A 100 1.18 -9.23 -1.16
N GLY A 101 -0.11 -9.01 -1.40
CA GLY A 101 -1.16 -8.95 -0.37
C GLY A 101 -1.47 -7.56 0.19
N TRP A 102 -0.84 -6.50 -0.34
CA TRP A 102 -1.10 -5.14 0.10
C TRP A 102 -2.32 -4.53 -0.57
N THR A 103 -3.22 -3.99 0.23
CA THR A 103 -4.35 -3.19 -0.22
C THR A 103 -3.99 -1.72 -0.14
N VAL A 104 -4.06 -0.99 -1.26
CA VAL A 104 -3.81 0.46 -1.29
C VAL A 104 -5.03 1.19 -0.71
N ILE A 105 -4.82 2.04 0.30
CA ILE A 105 -5.89 2.80 0.97
C ILE A 105 -5.86 4.29 0.61
N GLN A 106 -4.72 4.79 0.14
CA GLN A 106 -4.53 6.17 -0.28
C GLN A 106 -3.38 6.23 -1.29
N ARG A 107 -3.53 7.03 -2.35
CA ARG A 107 -2.46 7.30 -3.33
C ARG A 107 -2.49 8.75 -3.79
N ARG A 108 -1.33 9.40 -3.81
CA ARG A 108 -1.04 10.66 -4.51
C ARG A 108 0.11 10.46 -5.48
N GLN A 109 0.05 11.03 -6.67
CA GLN A 109 1.02 10.81 -7.74
C GLN A 109 1.14 11.95 -8.76
N ASP A 110 0.11 12.78 -8.95
CA ASP A 110 0.07 13.75 -10.06
C ASP A 110 -0.80 14.98 -9.80
N GLY A 111 -1.54 15.04 -8.69
CA GLY A 111 -2.42 16.15 -8.35
C GLY A 111 -3.71 16.21 -9.17
N SER A 112 -4.08 15.14 -9.88
CA SER A 112 -5.33 15.06 -10.63
C SER A 112 -6.58 15.04 -9.74
N GLU A 113 -6.44 14.66 -8.47
CA GLU A 113 -7.54 14.58 -7.51
C GLU A 113 -7.38 15.61 -6.38
N ASN A 114 -8.50 16.25 -6.01
CA ASN A 114 -8.51 17.21 -4.90
C ASN A 114 -8.72 16.47 -3.58
N PHE A 115 -7.75 16.58 -2.67
CA PHE A 115 -7.82 15.99 -1.32
C PHE A 115 -8.33 16.97 -0.25
N TYR A 116 -8.62 18.22 -0.59
CA TYR A 116 -9.30 19.16 0.31
C TYR A 116 -10.82 18.97 0.20
N ARG A 117 -11.32 17.95 0.89
CA ARG A 117 -12.69 17.40 0.81
C ARG A 117 -13.40 17.39 2.16
N CYS A 118 -14.73 17.32 2.14
CA CYS A 118 -15.54 17.38 3.35
C CYS A 118 -15.55 16.04 4.11
N TRP A 119 -16.14 16.05 5.32
CA TRP A 119 -16.23 14.86 6.17
C TRP A 119 -16.93 13.68 5.49
N GLU A 120 -18.07 13.96 4.84
CA GLU A 120 -18.87 12.94 4.15
C GLU A 120 -18.07 12.26 3.03
N GLU A 121 -17.37 13.05 2.20
CA GLU A 121 -16.51 12.56 1.12
C GLU A 121 -15.35 11.70 1.66
N TYR A 122 -14.69 12.12 2.73
CA TYR A 122 -13.63 11.32 3.36
C TYR A 122 -14.15 10.04 4.03
N SER A 123 -15.37 10.08 4.59
CA SER A 123 -16.00 8.91 5.18
C SER A 123 -16.26 7.84 4.12
N GLN A 124 -16.79 8.24 2.96
CA GLN A 124 -17.17 7.32 1.87
C GLN A 124 -15.99 6.93 0.97
N GLY A 125 -15.00 7.81 0.83
CA GLY A 125 -13.90 7.69 -0.11
C GLY A 125 -14.19 8.39 -1.44
N PHE A 126 -13.14 8.68 -2.19
CA PHE A 126 -13.20 9.43 -3.45
C PHE A 126 -11.99 9.14 -4.33
N GLY A 127 -12.05 9.59 -5.58
CA GLY A 127 -11.01 9.39 -6.59
C GLY A 127 -11.14 8.06 -7.33
N GLU A 128 -10.09 7.70 -8.05
CA GLU A 128 -10.07 6.54 -8.94
C GLU A 128 -9.00 5.53 -8.49
N LEU A 129 -9.34 4.25 -8.36
CA LEU A 129 -8.43 3.22 -7.83
C LEU A 129 -7.16 3.05 -8.70
N SER A 130 -7.26 3.36 -9.99
CA SER A 130 -6.14 3.36 -10.94
C SER A 130 -5.34 4.67 -10.97
N GLY A 131 -5.81 5.72 -10.28
CA GLY A 131 -5.17 7.04 -10.17
C GLY A 131 -4.96 7.45 -8.71
N GLU A 132 -5.19 8.73 -8.41
CA GLU A 132 -5.23 9.26 -7.05
C GLU A 132 -6.58 8.96 -6.39
N PHE A 133 -6.55 8.48 -5.14
CA PHE A 133 -7.78 8.18 -4.41
C PHE A 133 -7.54 8.08 -2.91
N PHE A 134 -8.65 8.14 -2.18
CA PHE A 134 -8.75 7.77 -0.78
C PHE A 134 -9.86 6.75 -0.61
N MET A 135 -9.58 5.58 -0.01
CA MET A 135 -10.51 4.45 0.05
C MET A 135 -11.84 4.76 0.76
N GLY A 136 -11.79 5.64 1.75
CA GLY A 136 -12.91 5.96 2.64
C GLY A 136 -12.68 5.44 4.07
N LEU A 137 -12.93 6.30 5.06
CA LEU A 137 -12.70 5.98 6.47
C LEU A 137 -13.61 4.85 6.97
N GLU A 138 -14.84 4.75 6.46
CA GLU A 138 -15.77 3.69 6.84
C GLU A 138 -15.20 2.32 6.44
N LYS A 139 -14.83 2.16 5.16
CA LYS A 139 -14.19 0.94 4.65
C LYS A 139 -12.93 0.59 5.42
N LEU A 140 -12.09 1.59 5.71
CA LEU A 140 -10.85 1.42 6.45
C LEU A 140 -11.09 0.97 7.90
N HIS A 141 -12.13 1.50 8.56
CA HIS A 141 -12.53 1.07 9.90
C HIS A 141 -12.98 -0.39 9.92
N PHE A 142 -13.86 -0.80 9.01
CA PHE A 142 -14.33 -2.19 8.94
C PHE A 142 -13.19 -3.17 8.61
N LEU A 143 -12.30 -2.80 7.69
CA LEU A 143 -11.10 -3.59 7.38
C LEU A 143 -10.24 -3.82 8.63
N THR A 144 -9.84 -2.73 9.30
CA THR A 144 -8.91 -2.81 10.44
C THR A 144 -9.56 -3.32 11.73
N THR A 145 -10.89 -3.40 11.79
CA THR A 145 -11.63 -4.04 12.89
C THR A 145 -11.77 -5.55 12.69
N ALA A 146 -11.89 -6.02 11.44
CA ALA A 146 -12.12 -7.43 11.14
C ALA A 146 -10.96 -8.33 11.57
N GLU A 147 -9.72 -7.85 11.46
CA GLU A 147 -8.50 -8.53 11.92
C GLU A 147 -7.34 -7.55 12.09
N PRO A 148 -6.22 -7.93 12.72
CA PRO A 148 -5.05 -7.06 12.83
C PRO A 148 -4.38 -6.79 11.47
N TYR A 149 -4.20 -5.52 11.12
CA TYR A 149 -3.49 -5.07 9.92
C TYR A 149 -2.16 -4.40 10.27
N GLU A 150 -1.17 -4.53 9.39
CA GLU A 150 0.03 -3.69 9.35
C GLU A 150 -0.13 -2.56 8.32
N LEU A 151 0.61 -1.47 8.49
CA LEU A 151 0.64 -0.31 7.59
C LEU A 151 2.03 -0.15 6.96
N PHE A 152 2.05 0.10 5.66
CA PHE A 152 3.22 0.52 4.90
C PHE A 152 2.95 1.84 4.18
N VAL A 153 3.85 2.78 4.35
CA VAL A 153 3.81 4.09 3.70
C VAL A 153 5.04 4.19 2.79
N TYR A 154 4.79 4.29 1.49
CA TYR A 154 5.81 4.53 0.47
C TYR A 154 5.82 6.01 0.10
N MET A 155 7.01 6.62 0.01
CA MET A 155 7.15 8.03 -0.37
C MET A 155 8.31 8.21 -1.35
N GLU A 156 8.06 8.93 -2.44
CA GLU A 156 9.05 9.31 -3.45
C GLU A 156 9.07 10.83 -3.60
N ASP A 157 10.27 11.40 -3.67
CA ASP A 157 10.47 12.82 -3.93
C ASP A 157 10.64 13.12 -5.44
N PHE A 158 10.69 14.40 -5.79
CA PHE A 158 10.87 14.82 -7.20
C PHE A 158 12.26 14.51 -7.78
N ASN A 159 13.23 14.10 -6.97
CA ASN A 159 14.55 13.63 -7.42
C ASN A 159 14.59 12.10 -7.60
N GLY A 160 13.49 11.38 -7.35
CA GLY A 160 13.40 9.93 -7.43
C GLY A 160 14.00 9.21 -6.22
N VAL A 161 14.28 9.91 -5.11
CA VAL A 161 14.68 9.29 -3.86
C VAL A 161 13.43 8.75 -3.16
N VAL A 162 13.54 7.52 -2.65
CA VAL A 162 12.44 6.79 -2.04
C VAL A 162 12.78 6.50 -0.59
N HIS A 163 11.80 6.68 0.30
CA HIS A 163 11.85 6.26 1.69
C HIS A 163 10.54 5.58 2.08
N ASP A 164 10.59 4.72 3.10
CA ASP A 164 9.43 4.04 3.64
C ASP A 164 9.26 4.20 5.16
N ALA A 165 8.01 4.05 5.59
CA ALA A 165 7.62 3.97 6.99
C ALA A 165 6.65 2.80 7.18
N ARG A 166 6.95 1.93 8.14
CA ARG A 166 6.19 0.70 8.41
C ARG A 166 5.75 0.66 9.86
N TYR A 167 4.57 0.13 10.09
CA TYR A 167 3.99 -0.03 11.41
C TYR A 167 3.43 -1.44 11.55
N GLU A 168 3.89 -2.17 12.56
CA GLU A 168 3.50 -3.57 12.79
C GLU A 168 2.00 -3.76 13.06
N ASP A 169 1.29 -2.70 13.46
CA ASP A 169 -0.16 -2.67 13.69
C ASP A 169 -0.73 -1.32 13.24
N PHE A 170 -1.95 -1.33 12.71
CA PHE A 170 -2.68 -0.15 12.26
C PHE A 170 -4.19 -0.36 12.34
N ALA A 171 -4.90 0.54 13.02
CA ALA A 171 -6.35 0.58 13.03
C ALA A 171 -6.87 1.98 13.31
N ILE A 172 -8.11 2.21 12.87
CA ILE A 172 -8.83 3.46 13.12
C ILE A 172 -10.16 3.19 13.83
N GLY A 173 -10.64 4.17 14.60
CA GLY A 173 -11.94 4.13 15.26
C GLY A 173 -13.11 4.17 14.27
N ASN A 174 -14.33 4.09 14.80
CA ASN A 174 -15.55 4.26 14.01
C ASN A 174 -15.94 5.75 13.89
N ALA A 175 -17.06 6.03 13.20
CA ALA A 175 -17.57 7.39 13.04
C ALA A 175 -17.84 8.12 14.37
N SER A 176 -18.34 7.42 15.41
CA SER A 176 -18.60 8.04 16.73
C SER A 176 -17.33 8.45 17.49
N ALA A 177 -16.19 7.83 17.15
CA ALA A 177 -14.87 8.22 17.62
C ALA A 177 -14.11 9.06 16.58
N SER A 178 -14.83 9.69 15.64
CA SER A 178 -14.29 10.50 14.55
C SER A 178 -13.13 9.82 13.80
N TYR A 179 -13.26 8.51 13.58
CA TYR A 179 -12.27 7.68 12.90
C TYR A 179 -10.84 7.84 13.45
N ALA A 180 -10.69 8.04 14.76
CA ALA A 180 -9.39 8.32 15.38
C ALA A 180 -8.33 7.26 15.06
N LEU A 181 -7.05 7.66 14.94
CA LEU A 181 -5.93 6.74 14.73
C LEU A 181 -5.67 5.92 16.01
N SER A 182 -6.46 4.88 16.21
CA SER A 182 -6.58 4.17 17.49
C SER A 182 -5.39 3.25 17.78
N VAL A 183 -4.94 2.51 16.77
CA VAL A 183 -3.82 1.57 16.89
C VAL A 183 -2.72 1.96 15.92
N LEU A 184 -1.51 2.06 16.46
CA LEU A 184 -0.29 2.21 15.68
C LEU A 184 0.81 1.43 16.40
N GLY A 185 1.27 0.36 15.76
CA GLY A 185 2.26 -0.60 16.25
C GLY A 185 3.68 -0.07 16.15
N LYS A 186 4.67 -0.94 16.40
CA LYS A 186 6.08 -0.56 16.38
C LYS A 186 6.50 -0.06 15.00
N TYR A 187 7.26 1.03 14.97
CA TYR A 187 7.80 1.64 13.76
C TYR A 187 9.05 0.92 13.24
N SER A 188 9.18 0.85 11.92
CA SER A 188 10.42 0.60 11.19
C SER A 188 10.41 1.34 9.85
N GLY A 189 11.55 1.38 9.16
CA GLY A 189 11.71 2.14 7.91
C GLY A 189 12.77 3.23 8.04
N ASP A 190 13.00 3.96 6.96
CA ASP A 190 14.07 4.96 6.82
C ASP A 190 13.55 6.40 6.64
N ALA A 191 12.23 6.62 6.60
CA ALA A 191 11.64 7.95 6.51
C ALA A 191 11.58 8.72 7.85
N GLY A 192 11.80 8.05 8.98
CA GLY A 192 11.49 8.51 10.34
C GLY A 192 10.00 8.44 10.70
N ASP A 193 9.68 8.37 11.99
CA ASP A 193 8.31 8.15 12.51
C ASP A 193 7.54 9.48 12.68
N SER A 194 7.10 10.09 11.58
CA SER A 194 6.27 11.30 11.61
C SER A 194 4.77 11.03 11.86
N LEU A 195 4.32 9.77 11.79
CA LEU A 195 2.91 9.40 12.03
C LEU A 195 2.59 9.22 13.51
N ARG A 196 3.53 8.75 14.34
CA ARG A 196 3.31 8.51 15.78
C ARG A 196 2.69 9.68 16.52
N TYR A 197 3.09 10.89 16.14
CA TYR A 197 2.61 12.13 16.72
C TYR A 197 1.09 12.27 16.70
N HIS A 198 0.45 11.62 15.72
CA HIS A 198 -0.99 11.66 15.47
C HIS A 198 -1.77 10.50 16.11
N LYS A 199 -1.09 9.58 16.82
CA LYS A 199 -1.74 8.42 17.43
C LYS A 199 -2.73 8.87 18.51
N GLY A 200 -3.96 8.36 18.42
CA GLY A 200 -5.06 8.67 19.32
C GLY A 200 -5.89 9.88 18.90
N MET A 201 -5.46 10.62 17.88
CA MET A 201 -6.17 11.82 17.44
C MET A 201 -7.35 11.48 16.52
N PRO A 202 -8.45 12.26 16.58
CA PRO A 202 -9.57 12.15 15.64
C PRO A 202 -9.12 12.58 14.23
N PHE A 203 -9.76 12.01 13.21
CA PHE A 203 -9.59 12.51 11.85
C PHE A 203 -10.29 13.86 11.71
N SER A 204 -9.67 14.81 11.05
CA SER A 204 -10.25 16.15 10.83
C SER A 204 -10.28 16.52 9.36
N THR A 205 -11.42 17.02 8.91
CA THR A 205 -11.64 17.68 7.62
C THR A 205 -11.85 19.19 7.83
N PHE A 206 -12.07 19.95 6.77
CA PHE A 206 -12.29 21.40 6.92
C PHE A 206 -13.61 21.76 7.60
N ASP A 207 -14.57 20.84 7.62
CA ASP A 207 -15.93 20.95 8.14
C ASP A 207 -16.20 20.07 9.38
N HIS A 208 -15.24 19.22 9.79
CA HIS A 208 -15.30 18.39 10.99
C HIS A 208 -13.95 18.38 11.71
N ASP A 209 -13.88 18.97 12.90
CA ASP A 209 -12.65 19.08 13.69
C ASP A 209 -12.97 19.11 15.20
N ASP A 210 -12.86 17.95 15.84
CA ASP A 210 -13.10 17.80 17.29
C ASP A 210 -12.02 18.45 18.16
N THR A 211 -10.83 18.73 17.60
CA THR A 211 -9.74 19.38 18.34
C THR A 211 -9.89 20.90 18.37
N GLY A 212 -10.60 21.47 17.39
CA GLY A 212 -10.83 22.90 17.24
C GLY A 212 -9.60 23.70 16.80
N HIS A 213 -8.51 23.05 16.37
CA HIS A 213 -7.29 23.72 15.94
C HIS A 213 -7.36 24.26 14.50
N GLY A 214 -8.33 23.83 13.70
CA GLY A 214 -8.52 24.28 12.31
C GLY A 214 -7.42 23.80 11.36
N CYS A 215 -6.64 22.79 11.74
CA CYS A 215 -5.43 22.37 11.04
C CYS A 215 -5.72 21.92 9.60
N ALA A 216 -6.86 21.25 9.36
CA ALA A 216 -7.25 20.84 8.02
C ALA A 216 -7.40 22.03 7.05
N ARG A 217 -7.87 23.19 7.54
CA ARG A 217 -7.97 24.43 6.76
C ARG A 217 -6.61 25.11 6.57
N ILE A 218 -5.78 25.12 7.61
CA ILE A 218 -4.44 25.75 7.58
C ILE A 218 -3.52 25.01 6.60
N TYR A 219 -3.53 23.68 6.64
CA TYR A 219 -2.64 22.78 5.89
C TYR A 219 -3.30 22.14 4.67
N VAL A 220 -4.53 22.54 4.32
CA VAL A 220 -5.22 22.21 3.06
C VAL A 220 -5.26 20.70 2.80
N GLY A 221 -5.75 19.93 3.77
CA GLY A 221 -5.88 18.48 3.66
C GLY A 221 -6.41 17.87 4.95
N ALA A 222 -7.07 16.73 4.87
CA ALA A 222 -7.61 16.05 6.04
C ALA A 222 -6.61 15.06 6.64
N TRP A 223 -6.53 14.98 7.96
CA TRP A 223 -5.58 14.10 8.66
C TRP A 223 -5.97 13.89 10.14
N TRP A 224 -5.24 13.01 10.83
CA TRP A 224 -5.36 12.80 12.29
C TRP A 224 -4.60 13.86 13.09
N TYR A 225 -4.97 15.14 12.96
CA TYR A 225 -4.20 16.24 13.55
C TYR A 225 -4.20 16.24 15.09
N ASP A 226 -3.04 16.50 15.71
CA ASP A 226 -2.91 16.88 17.13
C ASP A 226 -2.85 18.42 17.23
N GLN A 227 -1.77 19.03 17.76
CA GLN A 227 -1.46 20.46 17.56
C GLN A 227 -0.97 20.68 16.12
N CYS A 228 -1.85 20.38 15.19
CA CYS A 228 -1.61 20.19 13.79
C CYS A 228 -0.71 19.01 13.46
N GLN A 229 0.42 19.21 12.77
CA GLN A 229 1.00 18.11 12.02
C GLN A 229 2.51 18.00 12.10
N ARG A 230 2.98 16.74 12.15
CA ARG A 230 4.31 16.30 11.71
C ARG A 230 4.28 15.55 10.39
N SER A 231 3.09 15.19 9.91
CA SER A 231 2.87 14.61 8.59
C SER A 231 1.47 14.96 8.12
N ASN A 232 1.29 15.09 6.80
CA ASN A 232 -0.01 15.22 6.15
C ASN A 232 0.12 14.65 4.74
N LEU A 233 -0.20 13.37 4.55
CA LEU A 233 -0.09 12.71 3.24
C LEU A 233 -1.24 13.10 2.28
N ASN A 234 -2.27 13.76 2.81
CA ASN A 234 -3.41 14.29 2.06
C ASN A 234 -3.27 15.79 1.76
N GLY A 235 -2.10 16.38 2.03
CA GLY A 235 -1.83 17.77 1.72
C GLY A 235 -1.90 18.07 0.22
N GLN A 236 -1.84 19.35 -0.13
CA GLN A 236 -1.86 19.80 -1.51
C GLN A 236 -0.73 19.14 -2.33
N TYR A 237 -1.05 18.73 -3.55
CA TYR A 237 -0.03 18.29 -4.49
C TYR A 237 0.70 19.51 -5.04
N LEU A 238 2.03 19.57 -4.87
CA LEU A 238 2.85 20.73 -5.20
C LEU A 238 3.92 20.30 -6.20
N GLU A 239 3.72 20.61 -7.47
CA GLU A 239 4.62 20.22 -8.55
C GLU A 239 6.05 20.74 -8.31
N GLY A 240 7.04 19.85 -8.48
CA GLY A 240 8.45 20.14 -8.17
C GLY A 240 8.79 20.16 -6.67
N GLY A 241 7.80 20.00 -5.79
CA GLY A 241 7.96 19.83 -4.35
C GLY A 241 8.35 21.09 -3.59
N ARG A 242 8.49 22.23 -4.26
CA ARG A 242 8.88 23.51 -3.65
C ARG A 242 7.76 24.52 -3.76
N PHE A 243 7.65 25.37 -2.75
CA PHE A 243 6.62 26.38 -2.64
C PHE A 243 7.10 27.54 -1.78
N GLU A 244 6.40 28.68 -1.84
CA GLU A 244 6.72 29.85 -1.03
C GLU A 244 6.68 29.53 0.48
N PRO A 245 7.55 30.13 1.33
CA PRO A 245 7.61 29.85 2.77
C PRO A 245 6.27 29.98 3.51
N LYS A 246 5.37 30.87 3.06
CA LYS A 246 4.03 31.05 3.64
C LYS A 246 3.11 29.82 3.47
N MET A 247 3.48 28.88 2.60
CA MET A 247 2.78 27.63 2.35
C MET A 247 3.39 26.43 3.12
N SER A 248 4.31 26.69 4.07
CA SER A 248 4.90 25.66 4.95
C SER A 248 3.85 24.69 5.49
N GLY A 249 4.12 23.40 5.28
CA GLY A 249 3.28 22.28 5.73
C GLY A 249 2.01 22.03 4.91
N ARG A 250 1.71 22.82 3.85
CA ARG A 250 0.52 22.60 3.01
C ARG A 250 0.68 21.47 2.00
N GLY A 251 1.92 21.11 1.66
CA GLY A 251 2.20 20.02 0.74
C GLY A 251 1.93 18.64 1.36
N ILE A 252 2.05 17.60 0.55
CA ILE A 252 2.17 16.21 1.02
C ILE A 252 3.44 16.12 1.89
N THR A 253 3.27 16.10 3.21
CA THR A 253 4.33 16.40 4.19
C THR A 253 4.70 15.19 5.06
N TRP A 254 5.99 15.04 5.36
CA TRP A 254 6.55 14.07 6.30
C TRP A 254 7.81 14.70 6.93
N MET A 255 7.65 15.21 8.15
CA MET A 255 8.61 16.13 8.78
C MET A 255 10.00 15.53 8.95
N SER A 256 10.09 14.28 9.37
CA SER A 256 11.37 13.62 9.68
C SER A 256 12.28 13.40 8.48
N TRP A 257 11.75 13.44 7.25
CA TRP A 257 12.56 13.26 6.04
C TRP A 257 12.94 14.59 5.38
N ARG A 258 11.96 15.38 4.92
CA ARG A 258 12.21 16.65 4.20
C ARG A 258 11.66 17.90 4.89
N GLY A 259 11.22 17.79 6.14
CA GLY A 259 10.65 18.91 6.89
C GLY A 259 9.26 19.34 6.38
N TYR A 260 8.86 20.57 6.70
CA TYR A 260 7.55 21.13 6.34
C TYR A 260 7.53 21.86 5.00
N ASP A 261 8.69 22.20 4.45
CA ASP A 261 8.81 23.04 3.24
C ASP A 261 9.02 22.20 1.96
N TYR A 262 8.54 20.96 1.97
CA TYR A 262 8.62 20.04 0.84
C TYR A 262 7.32 19.25 0.64
N GLY A 263 6.88 19.14 -0.62
CA GLY A 263 5.77 18.30 -1.05
C GLY A 263 6.27 17.09 -1.84
N TYR A 264 5.89 15.88 -1.45
CA TYR A 264 6.31 14.67 -2.16
C TYR A 264 5.63 14.50 -3.52
N LYS A 265 6.34 13.85 -4.45
CA LYS A 265 5.88 13.56 -5.80
C LYS A 265 4.91 12.38 -5.83
N PHE A 266 5.20 11.35 -5.05
CA PHE A 266 4.33 10.18 -4.97
C PHE A 266 4.29 9.69 -3.53
N VAL A 267 3.09 9.44 -3.02
CA VAL A 267 2.90 8.75 -1.74
C VAL A 267 1.80 7.71 -1.87
N GLN A 268 1.99 6.58 -1.21
CA GLN A 268 1.00 5.52 -1.17
C GLN A 268 0.96 4.90 0.21
N MET A 269 -0.22 4.91 0.83
CA MET A 269 -0.48 4.15 2.05
C MET A 269 -1.14 2.82 1.69
N MET A 270 -0.62 1.74 2.28
CA MET A 270 -1.13 0.39 2.05
C MET A 270 -1.24 -0.36 3.36
N ILE A 271 -2.24 -1.22 3.45
CA ILE A 271 -2.43 -2.09 4.61
C ILE A 271 -2.44 -3.56 4.18
N ARG A 272 -2.00 -4.46 5.06
CA ARG A 272 -2.05 -5.91 4.85
C ARG A 272 -2.48 -6.61 6.14
N PRO A 273 -3.38 -7.61 6.09
CA PRO A 273 -3.68 -8.40 7.27
C PRO A 273 -2.45 -9.17 7.75
N LYS A 274 -2.23 -9.25 9.06
CA LYS A 274 -1.09 -10.00 9.64
C LYS A 274 -1.24 -11.52 9.50
N CYS A 275 -2.48 -12.00 9.36
CA CYS A 275 -2.81 -13.41 9.17
C CYS A 275 -3.71 -13.55 7.94
N SER A 276 -3.49 -14.58 7.12
CA SER A 276 -4.44 -14.94 6.07
C SER A 276 -5.57 -15.79 6.67
N ASN A 277 -6.68 -15.16 7.06
CA ASN A 277 -7.85 -15.86 7.60
C ASN A 277 -8.75 -16.49 6.50
N ASN A 278 -8.17 -17.20 5.53
CA ASN A 278 -8.99 -18.04 4.63
C ASN A 278 -9.60 -19.24 5.39
N LEU A 279 -8.90 -19.79 6.38
CA LEU A 279 -9.29 -21.03 7.07
C LEU A 279 -10.43 -20.85 8.07
N ARG A 280 -10.47 -19.74 8.81
CA ARG A 280 -11.55 -19.48 9.80
C ARG A 280 -12.91 -19.26 9.12
N ARG A 281 -12.93 -18.58 7.97
CA ARG A 281 -14.18 -18.35 7.20
C ARG A 281 -14.66 -19.59 6.48
N GLN A 282 -13.79 -20.39 5.87
CA GLN A 282 -14.21 -21.70 5.32
C GLN A 282 -14.82 -22.58 6.43
N GLY A 283 -14.26 -22.56 7.64
CA GLY A 283 -14.86 -23.25 8.79
C GLY A 283 -16.26 -22.71 9.18
N MET A 284 -16.45 -21.40 9.20
CA MET A 284 -17.76 -20.78 9.51
C MET A 284 -18.80 -20.98 8.39
N GLN A 285 -18.41 -20.85 7.13
CA GLN A 285 -19.31 -21.06 5.99
C GLN A 285 -19.73 -22.52 5.87
N ASN A 286 -18.80 -23.47 6.09
CA ASN A 286 -19.12 -24.89 6.12
C ASN A 286 -20.05 -25.24 7.29
N ALA A 287 -19.95 -24.54 8.43
CA ALA A 287 -20.88 -24.70 9.55
C ALA A 287 -22.26 -24.12 9.26
N LEU A 288 -22.35 -22.99 8.55
CA LEU A 288 -23.62 -22.37 8.14
C LEU A 288 -24.35 -23.18 7.06
N ASN A 289 -23.62 -23.79 6.12
CA ASN A 289 -24.17 -24.61 5.05
C ASN A 289 -24.50 -26.06 5.49
N ALA A 290 -24.19 -26.43 6.74
CA ALA A 290 -24.48 -27.75 7.31
C ALA A 290 -25.84 -27.82 8.04
N HIS A 291 -26.65 -26.75 7.97
CA HIS A 291 -28.01 -26.67 8.49
C HIS A 291 -29.01 -26.53 7.34
#